data_AF-A0A455RH69-F1
#
_entry.id   AF-A0A455RH69-F1
#
_cell.length_a   1.000
_cell.length_b   1.000
_cell.length_c   1.000
_cell.angle_alpha   90.00
_cell.angle_beta   90.00
_cell.angle_gamma   90.00
#
_symmetry.space_group_name_H-M   'P 1'
#
loop_
_entity.id
_entity.type
_entity.pdbx_description
1 polymer ?
#
loop_
_entity_poly.entity_id
_entity_poly.type
_entity_poly.pdbx_seq_one_letter_code
_entity_poly.pdbx_strand_id
1 'polypeptide(L)'
;SYVYFQFVQQWPPTTCRLKRPSIKHRPLQNFTIHGLWPSNYSNPTMPSNCRGSQFEARNLSPRLQSKLKRSWPDVESSNDTRFWEGEWNKHGKCSEQTLNQMQYFER
;
A
#
# COMPACT_ATOMS: atom_id res chain seq x y z
N SER A 1 11.02 -14.91 -4.25
CA SER A 1 10.86 -14.36 -5.60
C SER A 1 9.38 -14.27 -5.94
N TYR A 2 9.02 -13.50 -6.96
CA TYR A 2 7.66 -13.30 -7.47
C TYR A 2 7.65 -13.38 -9.00
N VAL A 3 6.48 -13.53 -9.62
CA VAL A 3 6.33 -13.65 -11.08
C VAL A 3 5.55 -12.49 -11.69
N TYR A 4 4.58 -11.94 -10.97
CA TYR A 4 3.78 -10.79 -11.42
C TYR A 4 3.45 -9.87 -10.25
N PHE A 5 2.83 -8.73 -10.55
CA PHE A 5 2.28 -7.82 -9.55
C PHE A 5 0.75 -7.85 -9.59
N GLN A 6 0.12 -7.90 -8.42
CA GLN A 6 -1.28 -7.53 -8.27
C GLN A 6 -1.36 -6.05 -7.91
N PHE A 7 -1.98 -5.26 -8.78
CA PHE A 7 -2.34 -3.88 -8.45
C PHE A 7 -3.75 -3.88 -7.85
N VAL A 8 -3.83 -3.74 -6.53
CA VAL A 8 -5.07 -3.89 -5.77
C VAL A 8 -5.62 -2.52 -5.44
N GLN A 9 -6.86 -2.29 -5.85
CA GLN A 9 -7.62 -1.09 -5.53
C GLN A 9 -8.77 -1.44 -4.58
N GLN A 10 -9.12 -0.49 -3.72
CA GLN A 10 -10.21 -0.59 -2.76
C GLN A 10 -11.26 0.49 -2.99
N TRP A 11 -12.51 0.17 -2.67
CA TRP A 11 -13.63 1.09 -2.69
C TRP A 11 -13.91 1.58 -1.26
N PRO A 12 -13.51 2.81 -0.90
CA PRO A 12 -13.57 3.31 0.48
C PRO A 12 -14.93 3.13 1.17
N PRO A 13 -16.08 3.42 0.52
CA PRO A 13 -17.39 3.24 1.16
C PRO A 13 -17.68 1.82 1.63
N THR A 14 -17.22 0.79 0.90
CA THR A 14 -17.42 -0.61 1.31
C THR A 14 -16.38 -1.03 2.35
N THR A 15 -15.10 -0.66 2.17
CA THR A 15 -14.04 -0.98 3.13
C THR A 15 -14.36 -0.44 4.53
N CYS A 16 -14.85 0.80 4.60
CA CYS A 16 -15.18 1.44 5.88
C CYS A 16 -16.41 0.85 6.57
N ARG A 17 -17.43 0.40 5.81
CA ARG A 17 -18.65 -0.23 6.38
C ARG A 17 -18.36 -1.50 7.17
N LEU A 18 -17.26 -2.18 6.87
CA LEU A 18 -16.83 -3.39 7.57
C LEU A 18 -16.09 -3.09 8.89
N LYS A 19 -15.78 -1.80 9.17
CA LYS A 19 -15.03 -1.34 10.34
C LYS A 19 -15.93 -0.56 11.31
N ARG A 20 -15.48 -0.47 12.57
CA ARG A 20 -16.29 0.04 13.69
C ARG A 20 -16.81 1.47 13.43
N PRO A 21 -18.06 1.77 13.82
CA PRO A 21 -18.73 3.05 13.54
C PRO A 21 -18.10 4.29 14.20
N SER A 22 -17.10 4.12 15.07
CA SER A 22 -16.50 5.20 15.86
C SER A 22 -15.41 5.99 15.12
N ILE A 23 -15.00 5.59 13.91
CA ILE A 23 -13.94 6.28 13.17
C ILE A 23 -14.54 7.23 12.12
N LYS A 24 -14.11 8.50 12.14
CA LYS A 24 -14.43 9.44 11.06
C LYS A 24 -13.67 9.03 9.80
N HIS A 25 -14.36 8.34 8.89
CA HIS A 25 -13.81 7.92 7.61
C HIS A 25 -13.72 9.11 6.64
N ARG A 26 -12.71 9.08 5.76
CA ARG A 26 -12.65 10.02 4.63
C ARG A 26 -13.79 9.67 3.65
N PRO A 27 -14.68 10.62 3.29
CA PRO A 27 -15.80 10.34 2.38
C PRO A 27 -15.34 10.32 0.92
N LEU A 28 -14.44 9.39 0.60
CA LEU A 28 -13.89 9.21 -0.75
C LEU A 28 -14.87 8.37 -1.58
N GLN A 29 -15.18 8.84 -2.79
CA GLN A 29 -16.10 8.19 -3.74
C GLN A 29 -15.40 7.78 -5.04
N ASN A 30 -14.14 7.38 -4.91
CA ASN A 30 -13.29 6.92 -6.00
C ASN A 30 -12.48 5.71 -5.52
N PHE A 31 -12.07 4.85 -6.46
CA PHE A 31 -11.12 3.79 -6.13
C PHE A 31 -9.79 4.41 -5.68
N THR A 32 -9.25 3.85 -4.61
CA THR A 32 -7.93 4.18 -4.08
C THR A 32 -7.06 2.94 -4.10
N ILE A 33 -5.75 3.12 -4.19
CA ILE A 33 -4.80 2.01 -4.12
C ILE A 33 -4.86 1.41 -2.71
N HIS A 34 -5.00 0.10 -2.66
CA HIS A 34 -4.74 -0.68 -1.45
C HIS A 34 -3.29 -1.12 -1.43
N GLY A 35 -2.80 -1.67 -2.54
CA GLY A 35 -1.57 -2.43 -2.56
C GLY A 35 -0.97 -2.64 -3.96
N LEU A 36 0.36 -2.76 -4.04
CA LEU A 36 1.06 -3.33 -5.18
C LEU A 36 1.80 -4.58 -4.70
N TRP A 37 1.24 -5.76 -4.97
CA TRP A 37 1.70 -6.99 -4.33
C TRP A 37 2.49 -7.85 -5.30
N PRO A 38 3.79 -8.11 -5.05
CA PRO A 38 4.51 -9.15 -5.77
C PRO A 38 3.88 -10.50 -5.45
N SER A 39 3.50 -11.27 -6.48
CA SER A 39 2.72 -12.50 -6.33
C SER A 39 3.22 -13.64 -7.22
N ASN A 40 2.85 -14.87 -6.85
CA ASN A 40 3.09 -16.08 -7.62
C ASN A 40 1.75 -16.75 -8.02
N TYR A 41 1.76 -17.56 -9.08
CA TYR A 41 0.55 -18.27 -9.52
C TYR A 41 0.10 -19.34 -8.51
N SER A 42 1.05 -19.99 -7.83
CA SER A 42 0.78 -21.05 -6.86
C SER A 42 0.10 -20.55 -5.59
N ASN A 43 0.38 -19.31 -5.19
CA ASN A 43 -0.28 -18.65 -4.07
C ASN A 43 -0.25 -17.12 -4.31
N PRO A 44 -1.41 -16.49 -4.60
CA PRO A 44 -1.46 -15.07 -4.92
C PRO A 44 -1.15 -14.18 -3.72
N THR A 45 -1.22 -14.70 -2.49
CA THR A 45 -0.87 -13.94 -1.27
C THR A 45 0.63 -13.97 -0.94
N MET A 46 1.43 -14.66 -1.74
CA MET A 46 2.87 -14.85 -1.54
C MET A 46 3.69 -14.40 -2.77
N PRO A 47 4.89 -13.83 -2.55
CA PRO A 47 5.56 -13.68 -1.26
C PRO A 47 5.02 -12.52 -0.40
N SER A 48 5.17 -12.63 0.91
CA SER A 48 4.91 -11.55 1.87
C SER A 48 5.93 -11.58 3.01
N ASN A 49 6.09 -10.47 3.72
CA ASN A 49 6.98 -10.30 4.87
C ASN A 49 8.45 -10.68 4.56
N CYS A 50 8.92 -10.38 3.35
CA CYS A 50 10.28 -10.65 2.94
C CYS A 50 11.31 -9.86 3.78
N ARG A 51 12.53 -10.40 3.89
CA ARG A 51 13.68 -9.66 4.45
C ARG A 51 14.04 -8.52 3.51
N GLY A 52 14.38 -7.35 4.08
CA GLY A 52 14.68 -6.14 3.33
C GLY A 52 14.69 -4.90 4.23
N SER A 53 14.94 -3.72 3.64
CA SER A 53 14.95 -2.45 4.37
C SER A 53 13.56 -2.10 4.87
N GLN A 54 13.44 -1.71 6.14
CA GLN A 54 12.17 -1.26 6.68
C GLN A 54 11.72 0.03 6.00
N PHE A 55 10.41 0.29 6.03
CA PHE A 55 9.86 1.54 5.53
C PHE A 55 10.49 2.73 6.25
N GLU A 56 10.93 3.72 5.48
CA GLU A 56 11.34 5.01 6.01
C GLU A 56 10.65 6.14 5.24
N ALA A 57 9.81 6.93 5.90
CA ALA A 57 9.07 8.02 5.26
C ALA A 57 9.98 9.04 4.55
N ARG A 58 11.20 9.24 5.05
CA ARG A 58 12.22 10.12 4.46
C ARG A 58 12.67 9.70 3.06
N ASN A 59 12.49 8.42 2.70
CA ASN A 59 12.84 7.91 1.36
C ASN A 59 11.79 8.31 0.31
N LEU A 60 10.65 8.87 0.71
CA LEU A 60 9.62 9.39 -0.19
C LEU A 60 9.77 10.89 -0.33
N SER A 61 9.93 11.38 -1.56
CA SER A 61 9.99 12.83 -1.81
C SER A 61 8.68 13.52 -1.37
N PRO A 62 8.71 14.80 -0.94
CA PRO A 62 7.49 15.53 -0.57
C PRO A 62 6.43 15.54 -1.69
N ARG A 63 6.88 15.59 -2.95
CA ARG A 63 6.01 15.51 -4.13
C ARG A 63 5.31 14.15 -4.24
N LEU A 64 6.04 13.07 -4.01
CA LEU A 64 5.49 11.71 -4.05
C LEU A 64 4.50 11.49 -2.90
N GLN A 65 4.85 11.88 -1.67
CA GLN A 65 3.93 11.81 -0.53
C GLN A 65 2.62 12.55 -0.81
N SER A 66 2.69 13.71 -1.45
CA SER A 66 1.49 14.48 -1.83
C SER A 66 0.61 13.76 -2.86
N LYS A 67 1.19 12.98 -3.79
CA LYS A 67 0.44 12.12 -4.71
C LYS A 67 -0.19 10.94 -3.96
N LEU A 68 0.58 10.25 -3.12
CA LEU A 68 0.11 9.10 -2.35
C LEU A 68 -1.04 9.46 -1.41
N LYS A 69 -1.04 10.64 -0.77
CA LYS A 69 -2.17 11.11 0.05
C LYS A 69 -3.50 11.18 -0.71
N ARG A 70 -3.46 11.32 -2.05
CA ARG A 70 -4.64 11.36 -2.91
C ARG A 70 -5.00 9.99 -3.47
N SER A 71 -4.01 9.24 -3.98
CA SER A 71 -4.24 7.98 -4.69
C SER A 71 -4.19 6.74 -3.80
N TRP A 72 -3.42 6.76 -2.72
CA TRP A 72 -3.16 5.63 -1.81
C TRP A 72 -3.41 6.00 -0.33
N PRO A 73 -4.53 6.66 0.05
CA PRO A 73 -4.80 7.01 1.44
C PRO A 73 -5.14 5.79 2.31
N ASP A 74 -4.94 5.94 3.61
CA ASP A 74 -5.58 5.09 4.61
C ASP A 74 -7.06 5.49 4.75
N VAL A 75 -7.93 4.64 4.24
CA VAL A 75 -9.38 4.85 4.27
C VAL A 75 -10.00 4.46 5.62
N GLU A 76 -9.32 3.63 6.41
CA GLU A 76 -9.85 3.06 7.64
C GLU A 76 -9.54 3.92 8.86
N SER A 77 -8.28 4.31 9.06
CA SER A 77 -7.82 5.02 10.27
C SER A 77 -7.30 6.44 10.02
N SER A 78 -7.31 6.89 8.75
CA SER A 78 -6.77 8.19 8.31
C SER A 78 -5.28 8.41 8.58
N ASN A 79 -4.50 7.35 8.89
CA ASN A 79 -3.06 7.41 9.07
C ASN A 79 -2.33 6.84 7.85
N ASP A 80 -2.21 7.68 6.82
CA ASP A 80 -1.66 7.30 5.51
C ASP A 80 -0.24 6.72 5.63
N THR A 81 0.63 7.34 6.43
CA THR A 81 2.02 6.87 6.60
C THR A 81 2.09 5.47 7.21
N ARG A 82 1.27 5.18 8.22
CA ARG A 82 1.21 3.85 8.83
C ARG A 82 0.68 2.81 7.84
N PHE A 83 -0.24 3.19 6.97
CA PHE A 83 -0.74 2.30 5.93
C PHE A 83 0.34 2.00 4.88
N TRP A 84 1.05 3.02 4.39
CA TRP A 84 2.19 2.83 3.48
C TRP A 84 3.31 1.98 4.09
N GLU A 85 3.61 2.20 5.38
CA GLU A 85 4.56 1.38 6.13
C GLU A 85 4.14 -0.10 6.12
N GLY A 86 2.87 -0.40 6.39
CA GLY A 86 2.33 -1.76 6.35
C GLY A 86 2.46 -2.40 4.98
N GLU A 87 2.05 -1.69 3.92
CA GLU A 87 2.13 -2.19 2.55
C GLU A 87 3.57 -2.42 2.08
N TRP A 88 4.49 -1.50 2.39
CA TRP A 88 5.91 -1.71 2.07
C TRP A 88 6.49 -2.89 2.85
N ASN A 89 6.30 -2.91 4.17
CA ASN A 89 6.91 -3.92 5.04
C ASN A 89 6.37 -5.33 4.79
N LYS A 90 5.12 -5.45 4.35
CA LYS A 90 4.51 -6.74 4.03
C LYS A 90 4.72 -7.14 2.57
N HIS A 91 4.61 -6.22 1.63
CA HIS A 91 4.58 -6.52 0.20
C HIS A 91 5.77 -5.92 -0.56
N GLY A 92 6.02 -4.61 -0.42
CA GLY A 92 7.03 -3.90 -1.21
C GLY A 92 8.46 -4.44 -1.07
N LYS A 93 8.88 -4.84 0.14
CA LYS A 93 10.21 -5.45 0.37
C LYS A 93 10.44 -6.74 -0.43
N CYS A 94 9.38 -7.45 -0.80
CA CYS A 94 9.49 -8.64 -1.64
C CYS A 94 9.91 -8.35 -3.08
N SER A 95 9.89 -7.08 -3.50
CA SER A 95 10.43 -6.59 -4.78
C SER A 95 11.64 -5.66 -4.63
N GLU A 96 12.25 -5.56 -3.45
CA GLU A 96 13.32 -4.58 -3.18
C GLU A 96 14.57 -4.77 -4.08
N GLN A 97 14.80 -5.99 -4.56
CA GLN A 97 15.88 -6.29 -5.49
C GLN A 97 15.73 -5.58 -6.86
N THR A 98 14.53 -5.15 -7.23
CA THR A 98 14.23 -4.49 -8.51
C THR A 98 13.63 -3.09 -8.34
N LEU A 99 12.91 -2.84 -7.24
CA LEU A 99 12.26 -1.58 -6.92
C LEU A 99 12.61 -1.18 -5.49
N ASN A 100 13.44 -0.14 -5.33
CA ASN A 100 13.61 0.46 -4.00
C ASN A 100 12.30 1.10 -3.52
N GLN A 101 12.23 1.51 -2.25
CA GLN A 101 11.00 2.06 -1.66
C GLN A 101 10.42 3.23 -2.47
N MET A 102 11.25 4.16 -2.94
CA MET A 102 10.78 5.29 -3.74
C MET A 102 10.15 4.81 -5.05
N GLN A 103 10.85 3.94 -5.77
CA GLN A 103 10.39 3.40 -7.06
C GLN A 103 9.11 2.57 -6.92
N TYR A 104 8.97 1.79 -5.85
CA TYR A 104 7.77 1.00 -5.57
C TYR A 104 6.52 1.89 -5.45
N PHE A 105 6.62 3.01 -4.75
CA PHE A 105 5.51 3.95 -4.60
C PHE A 105 5.30 4.87 -5.80
N GLU A 106 6.24 4.91 -6.75
CA GLU A 106 6.11 5.67 -8.02
C GLU A 106 5.45 4.89 -9.15
N ARG A 107 5.38 3.55 -9.05
CA ARG A 107 4.70 2.69 -10.04
C ARG A 107 3.19 2.85 -10.01
#